data_AF-A0A645IHS3-F1
#
_entry.id   AF-A0A645IHS3-F1
#
_cell.length_a   1.000
_cell.length_b   1.000
_cell.length_c   1.000
_cell.angle_alpha   90.00
_cell.angle_beta   90.00
_cell.angle_gamma   90.00
#
_symmetry.space_group_name_H-M   'P 1'
#
loop_
_entity.id
_entity.type
_entity.pdbx_description
1 polymer ?
#
loop_
_entity_poly.entity_id
_entity_poly.type
_entity_poly.pdbx_seq_one_letter_code
_entity_poly.pdbx_strand_id
1 'polypeptide(L)' 'MVVTRFTLKKATNNSGIAYSQAAFAVDRPLTAEEQALIGRLTEQVKAYSRRIGFDAEEPVEGEYIDAETGELVEPLN' A
#
# COMPACT_ATOMS: atom_id res chain seq x y z
N MET A 1 -4.21 -15.25 5.07
CA MET A 1 -3.44 -14.55 4.03
C MET A 1 -4.27 -14.56 2.75
N VAL A 2 -4.14 -13.54 1.91
CA VAL A 2 -4.99 -13.34 0.72
C VAL A 2 -4.15 -13.15 -0.53
N VAL A 3 -4.74 -13.44 -1.69
CA VAL A 3 -4.26 -12.95 -2.97
C VAL A 3 -4.69 -11.49 -3.10
N THR A 4 -3.73 -10.61 -3.34
CA THR A 4 -3.99 -9.19 -3.60
C THR A 4 -3.98 -8.94 -5.09
N ARG A 5 -5.06 -8.37 -5.60
CA ARG A 5 -5.11 -7.83 -6.96
C ARG A 5 -4.58 -6.40 -6.93
N PHE A 6 -3.59 -6.12 -7.75
CA PHE A 6 -3.08 -4.76 -7.95
C PHE A 6 -3.40 -4.32 -9.38
N THR A 7 -3.88 -3.09 -9.53
CA THR A 7 -4.13 -2.48 -10.83
C THR A 7 -3.59 -1.05 -10.83
N LEU A 8 -3.25 -0.55 -12.02
CA LEU A 8 -2.89 0.86 -12.21
C LEU A 8 -3.98 1.51 -13.06
N LYS A 9 -4.56 2.60 -12.57
CA LYS A 9 -5.46 3.45 -13.35
C LYS A 9 -4.80 4.79 -13.60
N LYS A 10 -4.91 5.29 -14.84
CA LYS A 10 -4.53 6.67 -15.12
C LYS A 10 -5.56 7.59 -14.46
N ALA A 11 -5.08 8.56 -13.70
CA ALA A 11 -5.89 9.57 -13.04
C ALA A 11 -5.29 10.96 -13.28
N THR A 12 -6.07 12.00 -12.99
CA THR A 12 -5.65 13.39 -13.15
C THR A 12 -6.08 14.14 -11.91
N ASN A 13 -5.19 14.93 -11.30
CA ASN A 13 -5.52 15.74 -10.13
C ASN A 13 -6.31 16.99 -10.50
N ASN A 14 -6.78 17.74 -9.49
CA ASN A 14 -7.51 18.99 -9.71
C ASN A 14 -6.71 20.05 -10.49
N SER A 15 -5.38 19.98 -10.48
CA SER A 15 -4.49 20.85 -11.26
C SER A 15 -4.23 20.38 -12.70
N GLY A 16 -4.82 19.26 -13.12
CA GLY A 16 -4.66 18.72 -14.48
C GLY A 16 -3.43 17.82 -14.69
N ILE A 17 -2.68 17.48 -13.64
CA ILE A 17 -1.50 16.61 -13.72
C ILE A 17 -1.94 15.16 -13.78
N ALA A 18 -1.55 14.46 -14.85
CA ALA A 18 -1.80 13.04 -15.00
C ALA A 18 -0.81 12.20 -14.19
N TYR A 19 -1.32 11.18 -13.49
CA TYR A 19 -0.52 10.23 -12.72
C TYR A 19 -1.09 8.81 -12.87
N SER A 20 -0.33 7.83 -12.39
CA SER A 20 -0.80 6.44 -12.27
C SER A 20 -1.20 6.20 -10.82
N GLN A 21 -2.48 5.94 -10.57
CA GLN A 21 -2.99 5.57 -9.27
C GLN A 21 -2.97 4.05 -9.13
N ALA A 22 -2.27 3.55 -8.12
CA ALA A 22 -2.32 2.15 -7.74
C ALA A 22 -3.60 1.88 -6.95
N ALA A 23 -4.34 0.85 -7.36
CA ALA A 23 -5.49 0.35 -6.64
C ALA A 23 -5.22 -1.09 -6.20
N PHE A 24 -5.51 -1.36 -4.94
CA PHE A 24 -5.32 -2.68 -4.33
C PHE A 24 -6.66 -3.21 -3.85
N ALA A 25 -6.93 -4.47 -4.14
CA ALA A 25 -8.13 -5.14 -3.68
C ALA A 25 -7.81 -6.57 -3.22
N VAL A 26 -8.61 -7.06 -2.28
CA VAL A 26 -8.62 -8.48 -1.93
C VAL A 26 -9.26 -9.23 -3.07
N ASP A 27 -8.53 -10.17 -3.67
CA ASP A 27 -9.07 -11.03 -4.72
C ASP A 27 -9.78 -12.24 -4.11
N ARG A 28 -9.04 -13.02 -3.32
CA ARG A 28 -9.55 -14.21 -2.62
C ARG A 28 -8.65 -14.62 -1.46
N PRO A 29 -9.14 -15.42 -0.50
CA PRO A 29 -8.26 -16.11 0.44
C PRO A 29 -7.31 -17.07 -0.28
N LEU A 30 -6.11 -17.27 0.30
CA LEU A 30 -5.25 -18.38 -0.11
C LEU A 30 -5.90 -19.71 0.24
N THR A 31 -5.67 -20.73 -0.58
CA THR A 31 -5.99 -22.11 -0.22
C THR A 31 -5.04 -22.60 0.88
N ALA A 32 -5.41 -23.70 1.54
CA ALA A 32 -4.56 -24.31 2.56
C ALA A 32 -3.18 -24.74 2.01
N GLU A 33 -3.14 -25.21 0.77
CA GLU A 33 -1.91 -25.61 0.09
C GLU A 33 -1.02 -24.39 -0.22
N GLU A 34 -1.59 -23.34 -0.81
CA GLU A 34 -0.86 -22.09 -1.07
C GLU A 34 -0.30 -21.49 0.22
N GLN A 35 -1.10 -21.51 1.29
CA GLN A 35 -0.66 -21.00 2.59
C GLN A 35 0.51 -21.79 3.18
N ALA A 36 0.51 -23.13 3.03
CA ALA A 36 1.61 -23.97 3.49
C ALA A 36 2.91 -23.70 2.71
N LEU A 37 2.81 -23.49 1.39
CA LEU A 37 3.96 -23.21 0.52
C LEU A 37 4.60 -21.85 0.84
N ILE A 38 3.81 -20.81 1.05
CA ILE A 38 4.35 -19.45 1.30
C ILE A 38 4.75 -19.20 2.76
N GLY A 39 4.32 -20.06 3.69
CA GLY A 39 4.51 -19.84 5.13
C GLY A 39 5.97 -19.68 5.53
N ARG A 40 6.87 -20.52 4.99
CA ARG A 40 8.31 -20.43 5.29
C ARG A 40 8.93 -19.12 4.81
N LEU A 41 8.62 -18.72 3.57
CA LEU A 41 9.11 -17.45 3.00
C LEU A 41 8.57 -16.26 3.81
N THR A 42 7.32 -16.32 4.24
CA THR A 42 6.69 -15.28 5.06
C THR A 42 7.45 -15.07 6.37
N GLU A 43 7.80 -16.15 7.08
CA GLU A 43 8.56 -16.05 8.32
C GLU A 43 9.99 -15.54 8.10
N GLN A 44 10.64 -15.92 6.99
CA GLN A 44 11.95 -15.37 6.62
C GLN A 44 11.89 -13.86 6.35
N VAL A 45 10.90 -13.40 5.60
CA VAL A 45 10.71 -11.97 5.30
C VAL A 45 10.42 -11.18 6.58
N LYS A 46 9.57 -11.68 7.48
CA LYS A 46 9.33 -11.08 8.81
C LYS A 46 10.60 -11.00 9.65
N ALA A 47 11.44 -12.03 9.63
CA ALA A 47 12.69 -12.02 10.37
C ALA A 47 13.68 -10.99 9.80
N TYR A 48 13.71 -10.82 8.47
CA TYR A 48 14.55 -9.87 7.79
C TYR A 48 14.09 -8.42 7.97
N SER A 49 12.79 -8.15 7.93
CA SER A 49 12.24 -6.79 8.09
C SER A 49 12.60 -6.17 9.42
N ARG A 50 12.75 -6.97 10.50
CA ARG A 50 13.22 -6.49 11.82
C ARG A 50 14.62 -5.87 11.80
N ARG A 51 15.42 -6.15 10.77
CA ARG A 51 16.78 -5.61 10.60
C ARG A 51 16.81 -4.38 9.70
N ILE A 52 15.73 -4.13 8.96
CA ILE A 52 15.53 -2.89 8.23
C ILE A 52 14.80 -1.97 9.21
N GLY A 53 15.55 -1.09 9.87
CA GLY A 53 14.93 0.04 10.54
C GLY A 53 14.17 0.82 9.49
N PHE A 54 12.84 0.86 9.60
CA PHE A 54 12.11 1.95 8.97
C PHE A 54 12.67 3.20 9.65
N ASP A 55 13.39 4.05 8.92
CA ASP A 55 13.25 5.48 9.19
C ASP A 55 11.76 5.71 8.95
N ALA A 56 10.99 5.56 10.02
CA ALA A 56 9.69 6.20 10.07
C ALA A 56 10.06 7.67 9.92
N GLU A 57 9.97 8.20 8.70
CA GLU A 57 9.68 9.61 8.58
C GLU A 57 8.53 9.84 9.57
N GLU A 58 8.82 10.62 10.62
CA GLU A 58 7.80 10.94 11.61
C GLU A 58 6.58 11.38 10.82
N PRO A 59 5.37 10.84 11.10
CA PRO A 59 4.18 11.31 10.43
C PRO A 59 4.16 12.83 10.63
N VAL A 60 4.33 13.57 9.53
CA VAL A 60 4.33 15.03 9.58
C VAL A 60 2.92 15.39 10.04
N GLU A 61 2.78 15.83 11.28
CA GLU A 61 1.49 16.23 11.85
C GLU A 61 0.84 17.26 10.92
N GLY A 62 -0.22 16.86 10.22
CA GLY A 62 -0.98 17.75 9.32
C GLY A 62 -1.12 17.30 7.86
N GLU A 63 -0.43 16.25 7.42
CA GLU A 63 -0.63 15.70 6.07
C GLU A 63 -1.82 14.74 6.02
N TYR A 64 -3.00 15.24 5.64
CA TYR A 64 -4.16 14.40 5.36
C TYR A 64 -4.13 13.95 3.89
N ILE A 65 -3.92 12.67 3.63
CA ILE A 65 -3.97 12.11 2.27
C ILE A 65 -5.42 11.69 1.98
N ASP A 66 -5.99 12.25 0.92
CA ASP A 66 -7.31 11.84 0.43
C ASP A 66 -7.25 10.36 -0.03
N ALA A 67 -8.08 9.51 0.56
CA ALA A 67 -8.07 8.07 0.28
C ALA A 67 -8.60 7.71 -1.13
N GLU A 68 -9.35 8.61 -1.78
CA GLU A 68 -9.92 8.43 -3.10
C GLU A 68 -8.98 8.94 -4.21
N THR A 69 -8.27 10.04 -3.98
CA THR A 69 -7.38 10.67 -4.99
C THR A 69 -5.90 10.42 -4.73
N GLY A 70 -5.51 10.15 -3.48
CA GLY A 70 -4.10 10.06 -3.07
C GLY A 70 -3.40 11.41 -3.02
N GLU A 71 -4.14 12.51 -3.05
CA GLU A 71 -3.62 13.87 -2.97
C GLU A 71 -3.42 14.28 -1.50
N LEU A 72 -2.39 15.09 -1.25
CA LEU A 72 -2.26 15.83 0.02
C LEU A 72 -3.36 16.88 0.08
N VAL A 73 -4.18 16.81 1.13
CA VAL A 73 -5.20 17.81 1.41
C VAL A 73 -4.57 18.94 2.18
N GLU A 74 -4.54 20.11 1.56
CA GLU A 74 -4.08 21.34 2.21
C GLU A 74 -5.07 21.75 3.32
N PRO A 75 -4.58 22.18 4.49
CA PRO A 75 -5.44 22.70 5.55
C PRO A 75 -6.18 23.95 5.07
N LEU A 76 -7.47 24.06 5.40
CA LEU A 76 -8.28 25.25 5.10
C LEU A 76 -7.79 26.42 5.96
N ASN A 77 -7.32 27.49 5.30
CA ASN A 77 -6.97 28.77 5.95
C ASN A 77 -8.20 29.51 6.49
#